data_AF-A0A2N5KEZ3-F1
#
_entry.id   AF-A0A2N5KEZ3-F1
#
_cell.length_a   1.000
_cell.length_b   1.000
_cell.length_c   1.000
_cell.angle_alpha   90.00
_cell.angle_beta   90.00
_cell.angle_gamma   90.00
#
_symmetry.space_group_name_H-M   'P 1'
#
loop_
_entity.id
_entity.type
_entity.pdbx_description
1 polymer ?
#
loop_
_entity_poly.entity_id
_entity_poly.type
_entity_poly.pdbx_seq_one_letter_code
_entity_poly.pdbx_strand_id
1 'polypeptide(L)' 'MGRERELTEAKRALSMTRLLTLTGAGGSGKTRLALEVARDLVGAYPDGVRLVQLAGLSEPGLVTQT' A
#
# COMPACT_ATOMS: atom_id res chain seq x y z
N MET A 1 -10.78 14.09 7.20
CA MET A 1 -10.41 15.50 7.41
C MET A 1 -8.92 15.54 7.66
N GLY A 2 -8.11 15.91 6.65
CA GLY A 2 -6.68 16.21 6.82
C GLY A 2 -5.71 15.21 6.19
N ARG A 3 -6.13 14.44 5.17
CA ARG A 3 -5.24 13.53 4.42
C ARG A 3 -5.32 13.65 2.90
N GLU A 4 -6.05 14.64 2.44
CA GLU A 4 -6.28 14.90 1.02
C GLU A 4 -4.95 15.17 0.30
N ARG A 5 -4.00 15.82 0.99
CA ARG A 5 -2.64 16.06 0.49
C ARG A 5 -1.83 14.77 0.37
N GLU A 6 -1.73 13.99 1.45
CA GLU A 6 -0.98 12.73 1.46
C GLU A 6 -1.53 11.73 0.45
N LEU A 7 -2.85 11.70 0.28
CA LEU A 7 -3.51 10.86 -0.70
C LEU A 7 -3.16 11.28 -2.15
N THR A 8 -3.12 12.59 -2.40
CA THR A 8 -2.68 13.14 -3.71
C THR A 8 -1.21 12.82 -3.98
N GLU A 9 -0.34 13.03 -3.00
CA GLU A 9 1.09 12.73 -3.09
C GLU A 9 1.35 11.24 -3.29
N ALA A 10 0.65 10.36 -2.55
CA ALA A 10 0.78 8.91 -2.69
C ALA A 10 0.34 8.42 -4.08
N LYS A 11 -0.78 8.91 -4.61
CA LYS A 11 -1.23 8.58 -5.98
C LYS A 11 -0.21 9.02 -7.03
N ARG A 12 0.34 10.24 -6.90
CA ARG A 12 1.38 10.74 -7.80
C ARG A 12 2.68 9.94 -7.69
N ALA A 13 3.10 9.58 -6.49
CA ALA A 13 4.30 8.77 -6.30
C ALA A 13 4.14 7.39 -6.94
N LEU A 14 2.99 6.74 -6.69
CA LEU A 14 2.67 5.43 -7.26
C LEU A 14 2.55 5.46 -8.79
N SER A 15 2.10 6.56 -9.40
CA SER A 15 2.08 6.66 -10.88
C SER A 15 3.48 6.74 -11.50
N MET A 16 4.50 7.07 -10.71
CA MET A 16 5.89 7.22 -11.17
C MET A 16 6.77 6.02 -10.81
N THR A 17 6.28 5.07 -10.01
CA THR A 17 7.05 3.91 -9.55
C THR A 17 6.24 2.62 -9.65
N ARG A 18 6.91 1.47 -9.70
CA ARG A 18 6.25 0.16 -9.62
C ARG A 18 5.95 -0.28 -8.19
N LEU A 19 6.65 0.30 -7.22
CA LEU A 19 6.54 -0.01 -5.79
C LEU A 19 6.64 1.29 -4.99
N LEU A 20 5.71 1.47 -4.06
CA LEU A 20 5.69 2.58 -3.12
C LEU A 20 5.60 2.03 -1.70
N THR A 21 6.55 2.41 -0.84
CA THR A 21 6.54 2.03 0.58
C THR A 21 6.08 3.20 1.44
N LEU A 22 5.02 3.00 2.22
CA LEU A 22 4.59 3.96 3.23
C LEU A 22 5.27 3.63 4.56
N THR A 23 6.08 4.54 5.08
CA THR A 23 6.78 4.41 6.37
C THR A 23 6.23 5.40 7.41
N GLY A 24 6.53 5.17 8.68
CA GLY A 24 6.10 6.03 9.79
C GLY A 24 5.76 5.26 11.06
N ALA A 25 5.56 5.98 12.16
CA ALA A 25 5.33 5.40 13.49
C ALA A 25 4.13 4.43 13.55
N GLY A 26 4.13 3.54 14.54
CA GLY A 26 2.96 2.69 14.85
C GLY A 26 1.70 3.54 15.03
N GLY A 27 0.56 3.08 14.52
CA GLY A 27 -0.71 3.83 14.62
C GLY A 27 -0.82 5.07 13.72
N SER A 28 0.20 5.43 12.92
CA SER A 28 0.15 6.60 12.03
C SER A 28 -0.80 6.46 10.83
N GLY A 29 -1.71 5.49 10.80
CA GLY A 29 -2.74 5.36 9.76
C GLY A 29 -2.25 4.99 8.35
N LYS A 30 -1.05 4.44 8.17
CA LYS A 30 -0.51 4.04 6.84
C LYS A 30 -1.44 3.09 6.09
N THR A 31 -1.96 2.08 6.79
CA THR A 31 -2.92 1.12 6.23
C THR A 31 -4.18 1.82 5.74
N ARG A 32 -4.68 2.80 6.48
CA ARG A 32 -5.85 3.59 6.07
C ARG A 32 -5.55 4.39 4.79
N LEU A 33 -4.40 5.07 4.72
CA LEU A 33 -3.99 5.80 3.52
C LEU A 33 -3.85 4.87 2.31
N ALA A 34 -3.21 3.71 2.47
CA ALA A 34 -3.07 2.73 1.39
C ALA A 34 -4.43 2.23 0.86
N LEU A 35 -5.39 1.97 1.76
CA LEU A 35 -6.73 1.54 1.39
C LEU A 35 -7.53 2.64 0.67
N GLU A 36 -7.38 3.90 1.10
CA GLU A 36 -8.02 5.04 0.41
C GLU A 36 -7.42 5.25 -1.00
N VAL A 37 -6.09 5.17 -1.15
CA VAL A 37 -5.41 5.21 -2.46
C VAL A 37 -5.88 4.06 -3.36
N ALA A 38 -5.96 2.83 -2.83
CA ALA A 38 -6.43 1.67 -3.57
C ALA A 38 -7.88 1.82 -4.08
N ARG A 39 -8.77 2.40 -3.26
CA ARG A 39 -10.17 2.66 -3.64
C ARG A 39 -10.25 3.67 -4.79
N ASP A 40 -9.47 4.73 -4.73
CA ASP A 40 -9.44 5.77 -5.78
C ASP A 40 -8.88 5.25 -7.11
N LEU A 41 -7.95 4.29 -7.04
CA LEU A 41 -7.25 3.78 -8.22
C LEU A 41 -7.88 2.51 -8.81
N VAL A 42 -8.89 1.92 -8.17
CA VAL A 42 -9.46 0.64 -8.63
C VAL A 42 -9.92 0.65 -10.10
N GLY A 43 -10.44 1.79 -10.58
CA GLY A 43 -10.84 1.96 -11.98
C GLY A 43 -9.70 2.28 -12.95
N ALA A 44 -8.52 2.66 -12.45
CA ALA A 44 -7.34 2.97 -13.27
C ALA A 44 -6.49 1.74 -13.60
N TYR A 45 -6.66 0.63 -12.87
CA TYR A 45 -5.96 -0.63 -13.10
C TYR A 45 -6.95 -1.68 -13.65
N PRO A 46 -6.83 -2.10 -14.93
CA PRO A 46 -7.74 -3.07 -15.55
C PRO A 46 -7.85 -4.40 -14.80
N ASP A 47 -6.76 -4.85 -14.17
CA ASP A 47 -6.71 -6.08 -13.38
C ASP A 47 -7.24 -5.91 -11.93
N GLY A 48 -7.64 -4.67 -11.61
CA GLY A 48 -8.09 -4.24 -10.30
C GLY A 48 -6.96 -4.10 -9.28
N VAL A 49 -7.36 -3.91 -8.02
CA VAL A 49 -6.45 -3.75 -6.88
C VAL A 49 -6.70 -4.87 -5.87
N ARG A 50 -5.65 -5.38 -5.22
CA ARG A 50 -5.75 -6.45 -4.20
C ARG A 50 -5.05 -6.01 -2.91
N LEU A 51 -5.65 -6.34 -1.77
CA LEU A 51 -5.03 -6.20 -0.46
C LEU A 51 -4.37 -7.53 -0.07
N VAL A 52 -3.07 -7.50 0.17
CA VAL A 52 -2.33 -8.65 0.71
C VAL A 52 -1.88 -8.29 2.12
N GLN A 53 -2.47 -8.94 3.13
CA GLN A 53 -2.03 -8.80 4.51
C GLN A 53 -0.91 -9.80 4.78
N LEU A 54 0.26 -9.29 5.11
CA LEU A 54 1.40 -10.11 5.51
C LEU A 54 1.30 -10.37 7.02
N ALA A 55 1.33 -11.64 7.41
CA ALA A 55 1.51 -12.04 8.79
C ALA A 55 3.00 -12.28 9.07
N GLY A 56 3.38 -12.22 10.34
CA GLY A 56 4.71 -12.67 10.76
C GLY A 56 4.92 -14.14 10.37
N LEU A 57 6.12 -14.45 9.89
CA LEU A 57 6.48 -15.82 9.53
C LEU A 57 7.15 -16.50 10.72
N SER A 58 6.50 -17.54 11.26
CA SER A 58 7.04 -18.32 12.38
C SER A 58 8.09 -19.35 11.95
N GLU A 59 7.97 -19.88 10.73
CA GLU A 59 8.87 -20.89 10.17
C GLU A 59 9.54 -20.34 8.90
N PRO A 60 10.79 -19.84 8.99
CA PRO A 60 11.50 -19.23 7.87
C PRO A 60 11.63 -20.14 6.63
N GLY A 61 11.68 -21.47 6.82
CA GLY A 61 11.80 -22.44 5.74
C GLY A 61 10.57 -22.55 4.82
N LEU A 62 9.43 -21.94 5.18
CA LEU A 62 8.24 -21.88 4.33
C LEU A 62 8.35 -20.84 3.22
N VAL A 63 9.35 -19.95 3.27
CA VAL A 63 9.68 -19.04 2.17
C VAL A 63 10.85 -19.62 1.40
N THR A 64 10.63 -19.86 0.11
CA THR A 64 11.68 -20.33 -0.80
C THR A 64 12.83 -19.31 -0.83
N GLN A 65 14.02 -19.75 -0.46
CA GLN A 65 15.24 -18.96 -0.63
C GLN A 65 15.67 -19.08 -2.09
N THR A 66 15.83 -17.93 -2.77
CA THR A 66 16.30 -17.85 -4.17
C THR A 66 17.81 -17.71 -4.19
#